data_AF-A0A2N1JEJ7-F1
#
_entry.id   AF-A0A2N1JEJ7-F1
#
_cell.length_a   1.000
_cell.length_b   1.000
_cell.length_c   1.000
_cell.angle_alpha   90.00
_cell.angle_beta   90.00
_cell.angle_gamma   90.00
#
_symmetry.space_group_name_H-M   'P 1'
#
loop_
_entity.id
_entity.type
_entity.pdbx_description
1 polymer ?
#
loop_
_entity_poly.entity_id
_entity_poly.type
_entity_poly.pdbx_seq_one_letter_code
_entity_poly.pdbx_strand_id
1 'polypeptide(L)'
;MSSASFQRVAVLGCGQMGEGIAFVSAVFVRAPQVLVYDVNATQVDKAIRSIKLQVEKMYKRRMIDKSTADAACNSVKPVYSLEELAKGDAPDFVIEAATENLELKLQLFTELAKLLPLNTVLASNTSSLSLTDLASAAARGARPEDAASSAARVVGIHFFNPVAVMRLIEVVPALQTSKEVIECAFVYAKACKKTPVLCVDTPGFIVNRINIVSLREAILMYESKAASLDDIDRSMQYGMGHRLGPLRLADFIGLDTAKSVMDTLYRETGQQQFRAPILLERMVQAGWLVCTTMSLARTIDYVRKGGLTKYWRDMQYMGDAKWGTFVGTDANGNKYWENLDEQPGRTRWVDFREHDFDSSQLDPIWHAWVSYIRAVPPSVDQSLGHFVHDWQLPPNQNFTGTRGAFKTYNTTMPKLYDWMPQIATREG
;
A
#
# COMPACT_ATOMS: atom_id res chain seq x y z
N MET A 1 6.10 -20.41 -25.54
CA MET A 1 4.82 -20.78 -24.91
C MET A 1 3.86 -19.62 -25.10
N SER A 2 2.82 -19.85 -25.91
CA SER A 2 1.72 -18.90 -26.17
C SER A 2 1.15 -18.39 -24.85
N SER A 3 0.83 -17.09 -24.76
CA SER A 3 0.17 -16.49 -23.60
C SER A 3 -1.10 -17.29 -23.27
N ALA A 4 -1.12 -18.00 -22.15
CA ALA A 4 -2.33 -18.72 -21.74
C ALA A 4 -3.45 -17.68 -21.57
N SER A 5 -4.49 -17.80 -22.41
CA SER A 5 -5.67 -16.95 -22.37
C SER A 5 -6.70 -17.66 -21.50
N PHE A 6 -6.90 -17.16 -20.28
CA PHE A 6 -7.95 -17.63 -19.38
C PHE A 6 -9.31 -17.24 -19.98
N GLN A 7 -10.15 -18.23 -20.31
CA GLN A 7 -11.47 -18.02 -20.88
C GLN A 7 -12.49 -17.70 -19.79
N ARG A 8 -12.46 -18.48 -18.71
CA ARG A 8 -13.41 -18.39 -17.59
C ARG A 8 -12.64 -18.36 -16.27
N VAL A 9 -12.76 -17.26 -15.53
CA VAL A 9 -12.21 -17.11 -14.17
C VAL A 9 -13.37 -16.99 -13.20
N ALA A 10 -13.38 -17.78 -12.13
CA ALA A 10 -14.39 -17.68 -11.07
C ALA A 10 -13.78 -17.09 -9.80
N VAL A 11 -14.49 -16.17 -9.17
CA VAL A 11 -14.10 -15.58 -7.88
C VAL A 11 -15.21 -15.85 -6.87
N LEU A 12 -14.87 -16.54 -5.79
CA LEU A 12 -15.82 -16.98 -4.76
C LEU A 12 -15.67 -16.09 -3.53
N GLY A 13 -16.70 -15.29 -3.25
CA GLY A 13 -16.72 -14.27 -2.21
C GLY A 13 -16.83 -12.87 -2.81
N CYS A 14 -17.82 -12.11 -2.34
CA CYS A 14 -18.09 -10.74 -2.77
C CYS A 14 -17.63 -9.68 -1.74
N GLY A 15 -16.72 -10.06 -0.84
CA GLY A 15 -16.06 -9.13 0.06
C GLY A 15 -15.05 -8.21 -0.65
N GLN A 16 -14.37 -7.37 0.12
CA GLN A 16 -13.38 -6.40 -0.41
C GLN A 16 -12.30 -7.05 -1.29
N MET A 17 -11.79 -8.23 -0.89
CA MET A 17 -10.77 -8.94 -1.65
C MET A 17 -11.35 -9.55 -2.94
N GLY A 18 -12.46 -10.29 -2.85
CA GLY A 18 -13.08 -10.92 -4.00
C GLY A 18 -13.56 -9.92 -5.06
N GLU A 19 -14.15 -8.80 -4.65
CA GLU A 19 -14.51 -7.70 -5.56
C GLU A 19 -13.28 -7.15 -6.30
N GLY A 20 -12.18 -6.92 -5.57
CA GLY A 20 -10.92 -6.44 -6.13
C GLY A 20 -10.27 -7.44 -7.10
N ILE A 21 -10.32 -8.73 -6.79
CA ILE A 21 -9.77 -9.81 -7.63
C ILE A 21 -10.59 -9.95 -8.91
N ALA A 22 -11.93 -9.95 -8.82
CA ALA A 22 -12.82 -9.99 -9.97
C ALA A 22 -12.61 -8.77 -10.88
N PHE A 23 -12.48 -7.58 -10.30
CA PHE A 23 -12.14 -6.36 -11.02
C PHE A 23 -10.80 -6.46 -11.77
N VAL A 24 -9.73 -6.90 -11.09
CA VAL A 24 -8.40 -7.06 -11.71
C VAL A 24 -8.44 -8.12 -12.82
N SER A 25 -9.20 -9.19 -12.63
CA SER A 25 -9.40 -10.23 -13.65
C SER A 25 -10.08 -9.65 -14.90
N ALA A 26 -11.17 -8.90 -14.73
CA ALA A 26 -11.92 -8.33 -15.83
C ALA A 26 -11.09 -7.31 -16.64
N VAL A 27 -10.32 -6.46 -15.95
CA VAL A 27 -9.57 -5.36 -16.60
C VAL A 27 -8.24 -5.81 -17.20
N PHE A 28 -7.46 -6.60 -16.46
CA PHE A 28 -6.06 -6.88 -16.81
C PHE A 28 -5.85 -8.26 -17.42
N VAL A 29 -6.49 -9.30 -16.86
CA VAL A 29 -6.46 -10.65 -17.44
C VAL A 29 -7.29 -10.68 -18.73
N ARG A 30 -8.35 -9.85 -18.80
CA ARG A 30 -9.29 -9.76 -19.93
C ARG A 30 -9.94 -11.11 -20.23
N ALA A 31 -10.23 -11.88 -19.18
CA ALA A 31 -10.99 -13.11 -19.31
C ALA A 31 -12.39 -12.79 -19.88
N PRO A 32 -12.83 -13.45 -20.97
CA PRO A 32 -14.16 -13.26 -21.54
C PRO A 32 -15.30 -13.44 -20.53
N GLN A 33 -15.13 -14.31 -19.54
CA GLN A 33 -16.08 -14.45 -18.44
C GLN A 33 -15.38 -14.43 -17.08
N VAL A 34 -15.78 -13.48 -16.24
CA VAL A 34 -15.41 -13.42 -14.82
C VAL A 34 -16.67 -13.71 -14.01
N LEU A 35 -16.76 -14.92 -13.49
CA LEU A 35 -17.89 -15.40 -12.70
C LEU A 35 -17.72 -14.96 -11.25
N VAL A 36 -18.72 -14.29 -10.70
CA VAL A 36 -18.69 -13.79 -9.32
C VAL A 36 -19.78 -14.48 -8.53
N TYR A 37 -19.37 -15.19 -7.47
CA TYR A 37 -20.26 -15.95 -6.60
C TYR A 37 -20.15 -15.49 -5.16
N ASP A 38 -21.25 -15.53 -4.43
CA ASP A 38 -21.33 -15.41 -2.97
C ASP A 38 -22.57 -16.15 -2.49
N VAL A 39 -22.56 -16.63 -1.24
CA VAL A 39 -23.73 -17.28 -0.62
C VAL A 39 -24.93 -16.34 -0.56
N ASN A 40 -24.69 -15.03 -0.50
CA ASN A 40 -25.73 -14.01 -0.52
C ASN A 40 -25.86 -13.37 -1.91
N ALA A 41 -26.94 -13.70 -2.63
CA ALA A 41 -27.24 -13.13 -3.95
C ALA A 41 -27.24 -11.60 -3.99
N THR A 42 -27.66 -10.94 -2.89
CA THR A 42 -27.65 -9.47 -2.81
C THR A 42 -26.22 -8.92 -2.81
N GLN A 43 -25.26 -9.65 -2.23
CA GLN A 43 -23.84 -9.28 -2.25
C GLN A 43 -23.24 -9.42 -3.65
N VAL A 44 -23.63 -10.45 -4.40
CA VAL A 44 -23.25 -10.63 -5.81
C VAL A 44 -23.67 -9.43 -6.65
N ASP A 45 -24.94 -9.03 -6.57
CA ASP A 45 -25.45 -7.89 -7.35
C ASP A 45 -24.75 -6.57 -6.97
N LYS A 46 -24.47 -6.37 -5.68
CA LYS A 46 -23.71 -5.20 -5.20
C LYS A 46 -22.28 -5.20 -5.72
N ALA A 47 -21.58 -6.32 -5.64
CA ALA A 47 -20.20 -6.44 -6.10
C ALA A 47 -20.09 -6.18 -7.60
N ILE A 48 -20.98 -6.76 -8.42
CA ILE A 48 -20.97 -6.53 -9.87
C ILE A 48 -21.21 -5.06 -10.22
N ARG A 49 -22.19 -4.41 -9.56
CA ARG A 49 -22.42 -2.97 -9.75
C ARG A 49 -21.19 -2.16 -9.37
N SER A 50 -20.56 -2.49 -8.26
CA SER A 50 -19.35 -1.79 -7.78
C SER A 50 -18.17 -1.98 -8.74
N ILE A 51 -17.93 -3.20 -9.21
CA ILE A 51 -16.88 -3.52 -10.20
C ILE A 51 -17.10 -2.69 -11.49
N LYS A 52 -18.32 -2.67 -12.03
CA LYS A 52 -18.65 -1.88 -13.23
C LYS A 52 -18.40 -0.39 -13.02
N LEU A 53 -18.77 0.14 -11.85
CA LEU A 53 -18.50 1.53 -11.50
C LEU A 53 -17.00 1.82 -11.36
N GLN A 54 -16.21 0.89 -10.83
CA GLN A 54 -14.75 1.02 -10.75
C GLN A 54 -14.12 1.06 -12.15
N VAL A 55 -14.58 0.20 -13.07
CA VAL A 55 -14.13 0.19 -14.47
C VAL A 55 -14.47 1.53 -15.14
N GLU A 56 -15.70 2.02 -14.99
CA GLU A 56 -16.12 3.30 -15.54
C GLU A 56 -15.28 4.46 -15.00
N LYS A 57 -14.93 4.45 -13.70
CA LYS A 57 -14.03 5.44 -13.10
C LYS A 57 -12.63 5.38 -13.71
N MET A 58 -12.07 4.20 -13.96
CA MET A 58 -10.77 4.06 -14.64
C MET A 58 -10.82 4.61 -16.07
N TYR A 59 -11.91 4.34 -16.80
CA TYR A 59 -12.12 4.88 -18.14
C TYR A 59 -12.22 6.42 -18.13
N LYS A 60 -13.02 7.01 -17.23
CA LYS A 60 -13.14 8.47 -17.07
C LYS A 60 -11.81 9.13 -16.72
N ARG A 61 -10.95 8.43 -15.97
CA ARG A 61 -9.57 8.87 -15.65
C ARG A 61 -8.57 8.62 -16.77
N ARG A 62 -9.01 8.12 -17.94
CA ARG A 62 -8.17 7.76 -19.10
C ARG A 62 -7.07 6.75 -18.77
N MET A 63 -7.29 5.90 -17.78
CA MET A 63 -6.36 4.83 -17.39
C MET A 63 -6.53 3.58 -18.26
N ILE A 64 -7.72 3.40 -18.84
CA ILE A 64 -8.06 2.35 -19.80
C ILE A 64 -8.85 2.96 -20.95
N ASP A 65 -8.79 2.31 -22.12
CA ASP A 65 -9.54 2.70 -23.29
C ASP A 65 -10.99 2.15 -23.25
N LYS A 66 -11.84 2.67 -24.14
CA LYS A 66 -13.26 2.32 -24.18
C LYS A 66 -13.47 0.82 -24.47
N SER A 67 -12.65 0.23 -25.35
CA SER A 67 -12.81 -1.18 -25.72
C SER A 67 -12.54 -2.10 -24.52
N THR A 68 -11.50 -1.80 -23.73
CA THR A 68 -11.22 -2.53 -22.48
C THR A 68 -12.32 -2.34 -21.45
N ALA A 69 -12.84 -1.13 -21.29
CA ALA A 69 -13.90 -0.85 -20.33
C ALA A 69 -15.19 -1.62 -20.66
N ASP A 70 -15.62 -1.59 -21.92
CA ASP A 70 -16.81 -2.29 -22.40
C ASP A 70 -16.63 -3.82 -22.27
N ALA A 71 -15.46 -4.34 -22.65
CA ALA A 71 -15.13 -5.75 -22.49
C ALA A 71 -15.15 -6.20 -21.02
N ALA A 72 -14.52 -5.44 -20.12
CA ALA A 72 -14.50 -5.74 -18.70
C ALA A 72 -15.92 -5.74 -18.10
N CYS A 73 -16.72 -4.72 -18.38
CA CYS A 73 -18.12 -4.64 -17.91
C CYS A 73 -18.98 -5.79 -18.43
N ASN A 74 -18.76 -6.23 -19.68
CA ASN A 74 -19.50 -7.34 -20.28
C ASN A 74 -19.04 -8.71 -19.77
N SER A 75 -17.77 -8.85 -19.37
CA SER A 75 -17.19 -10.12 -18.90
C SER A 75 -17.69 -10.55 -17.52
N VAL A 76 -18.00 -9.59 -16.63
CA VAL A 76 -18.38 -9.90 -15.24
C VAL A 76 -19.82 -10.42 -15.18
N LYS A 77 -19.99 -11.68 -14.77
CA LYS A 77 -21.28 -12.37 -14.68
C LYS A 77 -21.60 -12.81 -13.24
N PRO A 78 -22.85 -12.67 -12.80
CA PRO A 78 -23.28 -13.25 -11.53
C PRO A 78 -23.38 -14.76 -11.64
N VAL A 79 -23.07 -15.43 -10.55
CA VAL A 79 -23.36 -16.84 -10.31
C VAL A 79 -23.98 -16.94 -8.93
N TYR A 80 -25.13 -17.61 -8.82
CA TYR A 80 -25.91 -17.65 -7.58
C TYR A 80 -25.86 -19.01 -6.88
N SER A 81 -25.29 -20.03 -7.52
CA SER A 81 -25.05 -21.34 -6.91
C SER A 81 -23.72 -21.92 -7.38
N LEU A 82 -23.11 -22.83 -6.61
CA LEU A 82 -21.83 -23.45 -7.00
C LEU A 82 -22.01 -24.37 -8.22
N GLU A 83 -23.17 -25.01 -8.35
CA GLU A 83 -23.50 -25.89 -9.48
C GLU A 83 -23.56 -25.12 -10.79
N GLU A 84 -23.92 -23.83 -10.77
CA GLU A 84 -23.87 -22.95 -11.94
C GLU A 84 -22.45 -22.73 -12.46
N LEU A 85 -21.41 -22.89 -11.63
CA LEU A 85 -20.02 -22.85 -12.10
C LEU A 85 -19.71 -24.02 -13.04
N ALA A 86 -20.35 -25.18 -12.83
CA ALA A 86 -20.19 -26.36 -13.67
C ALA A 86 -21.11 -26.37 -14.90
N LYS A 87 -22.03 -25.40 -15.04
CA LYS A 87 -22.91 -25.30 -16.22
C LYS A 87 -22.14 -24.69 -17.41
N GLY A 88 -22.08 -25.44 -18.51
CA GLY A 88 -21.30 -25.09 -19.70
C GLY A 88 -19.82 -25.44 -19.54
N ASP A 89 -18.93 -24.63 -20.11
CA ASP A 89 -17.47 -24.86 -19.97
C ASP A 89 -17.02 -24.58 -18.53
N ALA A 90 -16.28 -25.48 -17.89
CA ALA A 90 -15.80 -25.21 -16.54
C ALA A 90 -14.84 -23.99 -16.50
N PRO A 91 -14.74 -23.28 -15.37
CA PRO A 91 -13.71 -22.26 -15.18
C PRO A 91 -12.30 -22.86 -15.36
N ASP A 92 -11.40 -22.11 -15.98
CA ASP A 92 -9.98 -22.48 -16.04
C ASP A 92 -9.31 -22.28 -14.66
N PHE A 93 -9.75 -21.24 -13.96
CA PHE A 93 -9.13 -20.78 -12.72
C PHE A 93 -10.21 -20.28 -11.74
N VAL A 94 -10.28 -20.91 -10.57
CA VAL A 94 -11.18 -20.53 -9.47
C VAL A 94 -10.35 -19.88 -8.36
N ILE A 95 -10.80 -18.75 -7.83
CA ILE A 95 -10.15 -18.04 -6.73
C ILE A 95 -11.12 -17.89 -5.58
N GLU A 96 -10.86 -18.63 -4.51
CA GLU A 96 -11.58 -18.53 -3.26
C GLU A 96 -11.08 -17.31 -2.46
N ALA A 97 -12.00 -16.40 -2.13
CA ALA A 97 -11.80 -15.19 -1.35
C ALA A 97 -12.99 -14.93 -0.40
N ALA A 98 -13.54 -16.01 0.17
CA ALA A 98 -14.60 -15.99 1.17
C ALA A 98 -14.01 -15.72 2.57
N THR A 99 -14.88 -15.72 3.58
CA THR A 99 -14.51 -15.52 4.99
C THR A 99 -13.37 -16.44 5.41
N GLU A 100 -12.44 -15.91 6.20
CA GLU A 100 -11.28 -16.64 6.70
C GLU A 100 -11.67 -17.64 7.82
N ASN A 101 -12.37 -18.71 7.43
CA ASN A 101 -12.82 -19.79 8.29
C ASN A 101 -12.38 -21.13 7.68
N LEU A 102 -11.64 -21.92 8.45
CA LEU A 102 -11.07 -23.18 7.97
C LEU A 102 -12.14 -24.18 7.54
N GLU A 103 -13.16 -24.41 8.37
CA GLU A 103 -14.21 -25.39 8.09
C GLU A 103 -14.98 -25.03 6.81
N LEU A 104 -15.36 -23.77 6.65
CA LEU A 104 -16.03 -23.26 5.45
C LEU A 104 -15.18 -23.49 4.20
N LYS A 105 -13.88 -23.17 4.24
CA LYS A 105 -13.01 -23.36 3.08
C LYS A 105 -12.76 -24.85 2.79
N LEU A 106 -12.61 -25.70 3.80
CA LEU A 106 -12.50 -27.15 3.59
C LEU A 106 -13.75 -27.72 2.93
N GLN A 107 -14.95 -27.31 3.38
CA GLN A 107 -16.21 -27.70 2.75
C GLN A 107 -16.27 -27.21 1.30
N LEU A 108 -15.93 -25.94 1.07
CA LEU A 108 -15.94 -25.34 -0.27
C LEU A 108 -14.99 -26.07 -1.23
N PHE A 109 -13.76 -26.35 -0.85
CA PHE A 109 -12.81 -27.09 -1.68
C PHE A 109 -13.24 -28.54 -1.92
N THR A 110 -13.93 -29.16 -0.96
CA THR A 110 -14.54 -30.49 -1.15
C THR A 110 -15.65 -30.43 -2.20
N GLU A 111 -16.54 -29.44 -2.15
CA GLU A 111 -17.63 -29.28 -3.12
C GLU A 111 -17.14 -28.89 -4.51
N LEU A 112 -16.19 -27.94 -4.61
CA LEU A 112 -15.57 -27.59 -5.88
C LEU A 112 -14.90 -28.80 -6.54
N ALA A 113 -14.27 -29.67 -5.74
CA ALA A 113 -13.63 -30.87 -6.26
C ALA A 113 -14.62 -31.88 -6.86
N LYS A 114 -15.83 -31.98 -6.29
CA LYS A 114 -16.93 -32.80 -6.82
C LYS A 114 -17.49 -32.24 -8.13
N LEU A 115 -17.64 -30.91 -8.18
CA LEU A 115 -18.36 -30.23 -9.26
C LEU A 115 -17.50 -29.96 -10.49
N LEU A 116 -16.20 -29.69 -10.32
CA LEU A 116 -15.34 -29.15 -11.37
C LEU A 116 -14.34 -30.19 -11.90
N PRO A 117 -14.13 -30.25 -13.23
CA PRO A 117 -13.21 -31.18 -13.87
C PRO A 117 -11.75 -30.90 -13.49
N LEU A 118 -10.90 -31.94 -13.55
CA LEU A 118 -9.53 -31.91 -13.04
C LEU A 118 -8.60 -30.86 -13.68
N ASN A 119 -8.95 -30.33 -14.86
CA ASN A 119 -8.21 -29.27 -15.53
C ASN A 119 -8.46 -27.87 -14.92
N THR A 120 -9.47 -27.70 -14.07
CA THR A 120 -9.72 -26.44 -13.36
C THR A 120 -8.75 -26.25 -12.20
N VAL A 121 -8.00 -25.15 -12.18
CA VAL A 121 -7.15 -24.78 -11.03
C VAL A 121 -8.02 -24.24 -9.89
N LEU A 122 -7.78 -24.73 -8.67
CA LEU A 122 -8.47 -24.31 -7.46
C LEU A 122 -7.53 -23.47 -6.59
N ALA A 123 -7.68 -22.16 -6.63
CA ALA A 123 -6.83 -21.24 -5.88
C ALA A 123 -7.52 -20.67 -4.63
N SER A 124 -6.77 -20.40 -3.56
CA SER A 124 -7.26 -19.66 -2.38
C SER A 124 -6.45 -18.39 -2.14
N ASN A 125 -7.15 -17.30 -1.81
CA ASN A 125 -6.57 -16.03 -1.35
C ASN A 125 -6.35 -15.99 0.18
N THR A 126 -6.48 -17.11 0.89
CA THR A 126 -6.20 -17.16 2.33
C THR A 126 -4.84 -16.56 2.67
N SER A 127 -4.75 -15.87 3.81
CA SER A 127 -3.52 -15.24 4.30
C SER A 127 -2.83 -16.04 5.41
N SER A 128 -3.49 -17.10 5.91
CA SER A 128 -3.07 -17.77 7.15
C SER A 128 -3.37 -19.26 7.24
N LEU A 129 -4.28 -19.80 6.42
CA LEU A 129 -4.69 -21.20 6.49
C LEU A 129 -3.76 -22.09 5.66
N SER A 130 -3.60 -23.34 6.11
CA SER A 130 -2.80 -24.37 5.44
C SER A 130 -3.38 -24.70 4.06
N LEU A 131 -2.59 -24.47 3.01
CA LEU A 131 -2.96 -24.84 1.64
C LEU A 131 -2.95 -26.37 1.48
N THR A 132 -2.09 -27.05 2.25
CA THR A 132 -2.02 -28.51 2.32
C THR A 132 -3.33 -29.14 2.85
N ASP A 133 -4.01 -28.48 3.78
CA ASP A 133 -5.32 -28.94 4.28
C ASP A 133 -6.42 -28.73 3.23
N LEU A 134 -6.39 -27.60 2.52
CA LEU A 134 -7.32 -27.32 1.42
C LEU A 134 -7.13 -28.31 0.26
N ALA A 135 -5.89 -28.64 -0.10
CA ALA A 135 -5.56 -29.67 -1.08
C ALA A 135 -6.07 -31.05 -0.65
N SER A 136 -5.93 -31.39 0.63
CA SER A 136 -6.47 -32.63 1.19
C SER A 136 -8.00 -32.67 1.16
N ALA A 137 -8.67 -31.54 1.34
CA ALA A 137 -10.13 -31.44 1.18
C ALA A 137 -10.56 -31.67 -0.28
N ALA A 138 -9.84 -31.09 -1.24
CA ALA A 138 -10.08 -31.33 -2.66
C ALA A 138 -9.87 -32.80 -3.06
N ALA A 139 -8.90 -33.52 -2.44
CA ALA A 139 -8.77 -34.96 -2.62
C ALA A 139 -9.98 -35.74 -2.10
N ARG A 140 -10.50 -35.40 -0.92
CA ARG A 140 -11.69 -36.05 -0.31
C ARG A 140 -12.97 -35.82 -1.11
N GLY A 141 -13.07 -34.70 -1.81
CA GLY A 141 -14.22 -34.40 -2.67
C GLY A 141 -14.20 -35.12 -4.01
N ALA A 142 -13.04 -35.58 -4.48
CA ALA A 142 -12.91 -36.26 -5.78
C ALA A 142 -13.23 -37.76 -5.70
N ARG A 143 -13.38 -38.39 -6.87
CA ARG A 143 -13.41 -39.86 -6.97
C ARG A 143 -12.06 -40.43 -6.51
N PRO A 144 -12.00 -41.64 -5.93
CA PRO A 144 -10.76 -42.21 -5.40
C PRO A 144 -9.59 -42.24 -6.39
N GLU A 145 -9.86 -42.54 -7.66
CA GLU A 145 -8.87 -42.55 -8.74
C GLU A 145 -8.33 -41.16 -9.11
N ASP A 146 -9.11 -40.11 -8.83
CA ASP A 146 -8.81 -38.72 -9.15
C ASP A 146 -8.25 -37.94 -7.94
N ALA A 147 -8.24 -38.55 -6.74
CA ALA A 147 -7.93 -37.86 -5.49
C ALA A 147 -6.56 -37.16 -5.51
N ALA A 148 -5.53 -37.83 -6.04
CA ALA A 148 -4.19 -37.25 -6.16
C ALA A 148 -4.17 -36.05 -7.13
N SER A 149 -4.80 -36.20 -8.29
CA SER A 149 -4.92 -35.13 -9.29
C SER A 149 -5.74 -33.94 -8.78
N SER A 150 -6.78 -34.21 -7.98
CA SER A 150 -7.63 -33.17 -7.39
C SER A 150 -6.91 -32.39 -6.28
N ALA A 151 -6.05 -33.04 -5.49
CA ALA A 151 -5.16 -32.30 -4.58
C ALA A 151 -4.10 -31.51 -5.33
N ALA A 152 -3.56 -32.06 -6.42
CA ALA A 152 -2.46 -31.45 -7.15
C ALA A 152 -2.82 -30.14 -7.88
N ARG A 153 -4.12 -29.90 -8.14
CA ARG A 153 -4.64 -28.67 -8.76
C ARG A 153 -4.95 -27.52 -7.78
N VAL A 154 -4.66 -27.70 -6.49
CA VAL A 154 -4.87 -26.66 -5.46
C VAL A 154 -3.63 -25.79 -5.30
N VAL A 155 -3.79 -24.47 -5.19
CA VAL A 155 -2.68 -23.51 -4.98
C VAL A 155 -3.13 -22.27 -4.19
N GLY A 156 -2.22 -21.61 -3.51
CA GLY A 156 -2.47 -20.29 -2.92
C GLY A 156 -2.14 -19.18 -3.91
N ILE A 157 -3.02 -18.19 -3.99
CA ILE A 157 -2.79 -16.94 -4.73
C ILE A 157 -3.14 -15.75 -3.84
N HIS A 158 -2.19 -15.35 -3.02
CA HIS A 158 -2.41 -14.35 -1.99
C HIS A 158 -2.22 -12.93 -2.56
N PHE A 159 -3.35 -12.22 -2.71
CA PHE A 159 -3.39 -10.80 -3.05
C PHE A 159 -3.33 -9.94 -1.79
N PHE A 160 -2.81 -8.72 -1.95
CA PHE A 160 -2.73 -7.73 -0.87
C PHE A 160 -3.76 -6.61 -1.07
N ASN A 161 -4.35 -6.17 0.04
CA ASN A 161 -5.32 -5.08 0.05
C ASN A 161 -4.63 -3.70 -0.02
N PRO A 162 -5.10 -2.74 -0.86
CA PRO A 162 -6.09 -2.86 -1.92
C PRO A 162 -5.59 -3.59 -3.17
N VAL A 163 -6.37 -4.57 -3.65
CA VAL A 163 -5.99 -5.48 -4.74
C VAL A 163 -5.61 -4.75 -6.03
N ALA A 164 -6.31 -3.67 -6.38
CA ALA A 164 -6.01 -2.90 -7.59
C ALA A 164 -4.65 -2.18 -7.52
N VAL A 165 -4.19 -1.82 -6.31
CA VAL A 165 -3.01 -0.97 -6.09
C VAL A 165 -1.77 -1.81 -5.79
N MET A 166 -1.89 -2.82 -4.94
CA MET A 166 -0.76 -3.61 -4.48
C MET A 166 -0.16 -4.42 -5.63
N ARG A 167 1.16 -4.42 -5.76
CA ARG A 167 1.85 -5.00 -6.93
C ARG A 167 2.20 -6.48 -6.77
N LEU A 168 2.24 -6.98 -5.54
CA LEU A 168 2.72 -8.31 -5.21
C LEU A 168 1.57 -9.33 -5.19
N ILE A 169 1.86 -10.56 -5.60
CA ILE A 169 1.06 -11.75 -5.31
C ILE A 169 2.02 -12.81 -4.76
N GLU A 170 1.67 -13.48 -3.68
CA GLU A 170 2.39 -14.70 -3.26
C GLU A 170 1.71 -15.93 -3.87
N VAL A 171 2.46 -16.71 -4.63
CA VAL A 171 2.04 -18.02 -5.16
C VAL A 171 2.53 -19.08 -4.17
N VAL A 172 1.58 -19.79 -3.55
CA VAL A 172 1.86 -20.70 -2.42
C VAL A 172 1.42 -22.12 -2.79
N PRO A 173 2.33 -22.99 -3.26
CA PRO A 173 1.99 -24.39 -3.46
C PRO A 173 1.74 -25.09 -2.11
N ALA A 174 0.67 -25.89 -2.07
CA ALA A 174 0.53 -26.95 -1.10
C ALA A 174 1.58 -28.05 -1.35
N LEU A 175 1.74 -28.96 -0.39
CA LEU A 175 2.65 -30.11 -0.56
C LEU A 175 2.33 -30.95 -1.81
N GLN A 176 1.05 -31.03 -2.17
CA GLN A 176 0.53 -31.83 -3.26
C GLN A 176 0.56 -31.10 -4.63
N THR A 177 0.73 -29.77 -4.64
CA THR A 177 0.53 -28.96 -5.86
C THR A 177 1.49 -29.36 -6.98
N SER A 178 0.95 -29.55 -8.18
CA SER A 178 1.76 -29.89 -9.36
C SER A 178 2.55 -28.68 -9.89
N LYS A 179 3.64 -28.94 -10.60
CA LYS A 179 4.46 -27.88 -11.20
C LYS A 179 3.69 -27.07 -12.23
N GLU A 180 2.84 -27.74 -13.00
CA GLU A 180 1.99 -27.13 -14.04
C GLU A 180 1.01 -26.13 -13.43
N VAL A 181 0.48 -26.43 -12.24
CA VAL A 181 -0.45 -25.55 -11.52
C VAL A 181 0.27 -24.33 -10.95
N ILE A 182 1.51 -24.51 -10.44
CA ILE A 182 2.37 -23.39 -10.02
C ILE A 182 2.64 -22.48 -11.22
N GLU A 183 3.06 -23.03 -12.36
CA GLU A 183 3.32 -22.27 -13.59
C GLU A 183 2.06 -21.52 -14.06
N CYS A 184 0.90 -22.18 -14.03
CA CYS A 184 -0.39 -21.57 -14.36
C CYS A 184 -0.70 -20.36 -13.43
N ALA A 185 -0.50 -20.51 -12.12
CA ALA A 185 -0.69 -19.42 -11.16
C ALA A 185 0.27 -18.24 -11.40
N PHE A 186 1.53 -18.52 -11.77
CA PHE A 186 2.48 -17.48 -12.18
C PHE A 186 2.05 -16.74 -13.45
N VAL A 187 1.52 -17.47 -14.44
CA VAL A 187 0.99 -16.87 -15.68
C VAL A 187 -0.22 -16.01 -15.37
N TYR A 188 -1.14 -16.48 -14.54
CA TYR A 188 -2.31 -15.73 -14.09
C TYR A 188 -1.90 -14.44 -13.35
N ALA A 189 -0.99 -14.53 -12.38
CA ALA A 189 -0.51 -13.37 -11.62
C ALA A 189 0.15 -12.30 -12.52
N LYS A 190 0.92 -12.72 -13.52
CA LYS A 190 1.49 -11.81 -14.54
C LYS A 190 0.40 -11.19 -15.43
N ALA A 191 -0.63 -11.95 -15.80
CA ALA A 191 -1.78 -11.44 -16.54
C ALA A 191 -2.55 -10.38 -15.74
N CYS A 192 -2.62 -10.51 -14.40
CA CYS A 192 -3.13 -9.47 -13.51
C CYS A 192 -2.26 -8.20 -13.42
N LYS A 193 -1.14 -8.12 -14.17
CA LYS A 193 -0.11 -7.06 -14.07
C LYS A 193 0.49 -6.95 -12.66
N LYS A 194 0.60 -8.09 -11.97
CA LYS A 194 1.24 -8.21 -10.66
C LYS A 194 2.59 -8.92 -10.78
N THR A 195 3.39 -8.79 -9.74
CA THR A 195 4.69 -9.46 -9.58
C THR A 195 4.46 -10.67 -8.67
N PRO A 196 4.44 -11.89 -9.22
CA PRO A 196 4.35 -13.09 -8.40
C PRO A 196 5.68 -13.40 -7.72
N VAL A 197 5.61 -13.90 -6.48
CA VAL A 197 6.74 -14.51 -5.76
C VAL A 197 6.33 -15.91 -5.30
N LEU A 198 7.27 -16.86 -5.36
CA LEU A 198 7.02 -18.22 -4.86
C LEU A 198 7.27 -18.25 -3.35
N CYS A 199 6.32 -18.77 -2.59
CA CYS A 199 6.46 -18.96 -1.15
C CYS A 199 6.05 -20.38 -0.77
N VAL A 200 6.79 -21.02 0.15
CA VAL A 200 6.38 -22.30 0.72
C VAL A 200 5.17 -22.08 1.64
N ASP A 201 4.25 -23.05 1.67
CA ASP A 201 3.12 -23.11 2.61
C ASP A 201 3.64 -23.17 4.06
N THR A 202 3.83 -21.99 4.65
CA THR A 202 4.25 -21.80 6.04
C THR A 202 3.38 -20.70 6.66
N PRO A 203 3.13 -20.73 7.97
CA PRO A 203 2.30 -19.72 8.62
C PRO A 203 2.76 -18.29 8.29
N GLY A 204 1.86 -17.51 7.69
CA GLY A 204 2.09 -16.11 7.29
C GLY A 204 2.97 -15.89 6.05
N PHE A 205 3.29 -16.94 5.30
CA PHE A 205 4.02 -16.87 4.03
C PHE A 205 5.33 -16.05 4.14
N ILE A 206 5.58 -15.10 3.25
CA ILE A 206 6.75 -14.23 3.30
C ILE A 206 6.39 -12.91 3.99
N VAL A 207 5.42 -12.19 3.42
CA VAL A 207 5.17 -10.80 3.80
C VAL A 207 4.62 -10.69 5.22
N ASN A 208 3.59 -11.45 5.57
CA ASN A 208 2.99 -11.35 6.91
C ASN A 208 3.98 -11.79 7.98
N ARG A 209 4.75 -12.86 7.72
CA ARG A 209 5.78 -13.37 8.63
C ARG A 209 6.86 -12.33 8.94
N ILE A 210 7.35 -11.61 7.94
CA ILE A 210 8.36 -10.55 8.13
C ILE A 210 7.72 -9.30 8.77
N ASN A 211 6.58 -8.86 8.23
CA ASN A 211 5.94 -7.62 8.64
C ASN A 211 5.54 -7.65 10.12
N ILE A 212 4.95 -8.75 10.60
CA ILE A 212 4.51 -8.87 11.99
C ILE A 212 5.67 -8.72 12.98
N VAL A 213 6.86 -9.23 12.68
CA VAL A 213 8.02 -9.06 13.55
C VAL A 213 8.39 -7.58 13.65
N SER A 214 8.38 -6.86 12.53
CA SER A 214 8.66 -5.41 12.51
C SER A 214 7.60 -4.61 13.27
N LEU A 215 6.31 -4.93 13.10
CA LEU A 215 5.21 -4.26 13.80
C LEU A 215 5.30 -4.50 15.30
N ARG A 216 5.53 -5.75 15.69
CA ARG A 216 5.68 -6.15 17.09
C ARG A 216 6.82 -5.41 17.77
N GLU A 217 7.99 -5.33 17.13
CA GLU A 217 9.15 -4.67 17.72
C GLU A 217 8.90 -3.17 17.92
N ALA A 218 8.29 -2.51 16.95
CA ALA A 218 7.90 -1.11 17.09
C ALA A 218 6.95 -0.87 18.28
N ILE A 219 5.97 -1.77 18.46
CA ILE A 219 5.03 -1.70 19.60
C ILE A 219 5.77 -1.91 20.92
N LEU A 220 6.72 -2.84 21.00
CA LEU A 220 7.52 -3.08 22.21
C LEU A 220 8.43 -1.89 22.56
N MET A 221 9.04 -1.26 21.55
CA MET A 221 9.82 -0.04 21.76
C MET A 221 8.96 1.10 22.33
N TYR A 222 7.73 1.24 21.83
CA TYR A 222 6.79 2.22 22.37
C TYR A 222 6.33 1.85 23.79
N GLU A 223 5.98 0.58 24.03
CA GLU A 223 5.54 0.06 25.33
C GLU A 223 6.62 0.24 26.42
N SER A 224 7.88 0.00 26.09
CA SER A 224 9.03 0.20 26.97
C SER A 224 9.46 1.67 27.13
N LYS A 225 8.77 2.60 26.45
CA LYS A 225 9.08 4.04 26.41
C LYS A 225 10.49 4.35 25.91
N ALA A 226 11.03 3.51 25.02
CA ALA A 226 12.35 3.72 24.42
C ALA A 226 12.37 4.93 23.46
N ALA A 227 11.25 5.20 22.78
CA ALA A 227 11.09 6.32 21.87
C ALA A 227 9.61 6.73 21.73
N SER A 228 9.37 7.93 21.20
CA SER A 228 8.00 8.40 20.89
C SER A 228 7.45 7.68 19.64
N LEU A 229 6.11 7.64 19.50
CA LEU A 229 5.44 7.07 18.30
C LEU A 229 5.99 7.69 17.01
N ASP A 230 6.10 9.02 16.97
CA ASP A 230 6.56 9.77 15.81
C ASP A 230 8.03 9.44 15.48
N ASP A 231 8.89 9.30 16.48
CA ASP A 231 10.31 9.05 16.24
C ASP A 231 10.57 7.60 15.80
N ILE A 232 9.81 6.62 16.31
CA ILE A 232 9.86 5.23 15.82
C ILE A 232 9.46 5.18 14.35
N ASP A 233 8.33 5.80 14.00
CA ASP A 233 7.85 5.80 12.62
C ASP A 233 8.77 6.56 11.67
N ARG A 234 9.27 7.74 12.07
CA ARG A 234 10.23 8.53 11.27
C ARG A 234 11.54 7.79 11.08
N SER A 235 12.02 7.07 12.09
CA SER A 235 13.24 6.27 11.97
C SER A 235 13.10 5.19 10.90
N MET A 236 11.95 4.52 10.84
CA MET A 236 11.70 3.53 9.80
C MET A 236 11.45 4.18 8.42
N GLN A 237 10.81 5.34 8.38
CA GLN A 237 10.57 6.05 7.12
C GLN A 237 11.83 6.61 6.50
N TYR A 238 12.58 7.43 7.24
CA TYR A 238 13.74 8.15 6.73
C TYR A 238 15.05 7.35 6.86
N GLY A 239 15.13 6.44 7.84
CA GLY A 239 16.30 5.58 8.03
C GLY A 239 16.25 4.32 7.17
N MET A 240 15.13 3.57 7.22
CA MET A 240 14.97 2.29 6.49
C MET A 240 14.25 2.44 5.13
N GLY A 241 13.82 3.65 4.78
CA GLY A 241 13.13 3.92 3.51
C GLY A 241 11.70 3.35 3.45
N HIS A 242 11.09 3.01 4.58
CA HIS A 242 9.71 2.54 4.60
C HIS A 242 8.77 3.67 4.19
N ARG A 243 7.77 3.36 3.38
CA ARG A 243 6.79 4.36 2.97
C ARG A 243 5.94 4.86 4.15
N LEU A 244 5.56 3.96 5.04
CA LEU A 244 4.80 4.25 6.25
C LEU A 244 5.55 3.63 7.43
N GLY A 245 5.63 4.35 8.54
CA GLY A 245 6.20 3.82 9.77
C GLY A 245 5.37 2.64 10.30
N PRO A 246 6.00 1.70 11.03
CA PRO A 246 5.35 0.48 11.49
C PRO A 246 4.13 0.74 12.39
N LEU A 247 4.14 1.76 13.24
CA LEU A 247 3.02 2.00 14.17
C LEU A 247 1.81 2.57 13.43
N ARG A 248 2.02 3.56 12.56
CA ARG A 248 0.97 4.02 11.63
C ARG A 248 0.49 2.93 10.69
N LEU A 249 1.36 2.01 10.26
CA LEU A 249 0.97 0.87 9.44
C LEU A 249 0.09 -0.09 10.24
N ALA A 250 0.42 -0.38 11.50
CA ALA A 250 -0.42 -1.20 12.38
C ALA A 250 -1.80 -0.57 12.59
N ASP A 251 -1.87 0.75 12.78
CA ASP A 251 -3.14 1.49 12.85
C ASP A 251 -3.95 1.42 11.55
N PHE A 252 -3.28 1.53 10.40
CA PHE A 252 -3.94 1.45 9.09
C PHE A 252 -4.50 0.05 8.82
N ILE A 253 -3.80 -1.00 9.26
CA ILE A 253 -4.24 -2.39 9.18
C ILE A 253 -5.40 -2.64 10.17
N GLY A 254 -5.35 -2.02 11.34
CA GLY A 254 -6.20 -2.31 12.49
C GLY A 254 -5.43 -3.14 13.52
N LEU A 255 -5.45 -2.69 14.77
CA LEU A 255 -4.67 -3.30 15.86
C LEU A 255 -5.19 -4.70 16.23
N ASP A 256 -6.49 -4.92 16.11
CA ASP A 256 -7.12 -6.24 16.24
C ASP A 256 -6.67 -7.22 15.17
N THR A 257 -6.60 -6.75 13.92
CA THR A 257 -6.15 -7.56 12.78
C THR A 257 -4.67 -7.92 12.96
N ALA A 258 -3.83 -6.95 13.31
CA ALA A 258 -2.42 -7.19 13.60
C ALA A 258 -2.23 -8.20 14.74
N LYS A 259 -3.00 -8.06 15.84
CA LYS A 259 -3.00 -9.01 16.95
C LYS A 259 -3.46 -10.41 16.53
N SER A 260 -4.52 -10.51 15.73
CA SER A 260 -5.05 -11.77 15.24
C SER A 260 -4.01 -12.55 14.41
N VAL A 261 -3.27 -11.85 13.55
CA VAL A 261 -2.16 -12.46 12.79
C VAL A 261 -1.02 -12.89 13.71
N MET A 262 -0.63 -12.06 14.70
CA MET A 262 0.37 -12.43 15.72
C MET A 262 -0.02 -13.70 16.48
N ASP A 263 -1.26 -13.76 16.99
CA ASP A 263 -1.76 -14.91 17.75
C ASP A 263 -1.81 -16.18 16.90
N THR A 264 -2.19 -16.05 15.63
CA THR A 264 -2.20 -17.16 14.68
C THR A 264 -0.78 -17.68 14.44
N LEU A 265 0.16 -16.79 14.12
CA LEU A 265 1.57 -17.17 13.93
C LEU A 265 2.18 -17.79 15.19
N TYR A 266 1.87 -17.24 16.36
CA TYR A 266 2.35 -17.77 17.63
C TYR A 266 1.78 -19.15 17.92
N ARG A 267 0.48 -19.37 17.67
CA ARG A 267 -0.19 -20.66 17.87
C ARG A 267 0.39 -21.75 16.96
N GLU A 268 0.61 -21.43 15.69
CA GLU A 268 1.09 -22.39 14.69
C GLU A 268 2.59 -22.71 14.84
N THR A 269 3.40 -21.75 15.30
CA THR A 269 4.86 -21.91 15.32
C THR A 269 5.48 -22.03 16.71
N GLY A 270 4.79 -21.59 17.76
CA GLY A 270 5.31 -21.48 19.13
C GLY A 270 6.45 -20.46 19.30
N GLN A 271 6.80 -19.68 18.28
CA GLN A 271 7.98 -18.80 18.30
C GLN A 271 7.68 -17.49 19.04
N GLN A 272 8.48 -17.17 20.05
CA GLN A 272 8.28 -15.98 20.91
C GLN A 272 8.26 -14.65 20.14
N GLN A 273 8.91 -14.58 18.98
CA GLN A 273 8.91 -13.41 18.11
C GLN A 273 7.52 -13.07 17.52
N PHE A 274 6.53 -13.96 17.62
CA PHE A 274 5.16 -13.70 17.20
C PHE A 274 4.20 -13.45 18.36
N ARG A 275 4.66 -13.59 19.61
CA ARG A 275 3.81 -13.34 20.78
C ARG A 275 3.40 -11.86 20.81
N ALA A 276 2.10 -11.60 20.83
CA ALA A 276 1.55 -10.25 20.90
C ALA A 276 2.09 -9.47 22.13
N PRO A 277 2.47 -8.19 21.99
CA PRO A 277 2.84 -7.32 23.12
C PRO A 277 1.68 -7.11 24.09
N ILE A 278 1.97 -6.88 25.37
CA ILE A 278 0.93 -6.72 26.41
C ILE A 278 0.13 -5.45 26.12
N LEU A 279 0.79 -4.35 25.75
CA LEU A 279 0.13 -3.11 25.36
C LEU A 279 -0.89 -3.34 24.23
N LEU A 280 -0.50 -4.04 23.16
CA LEU A 280 -1.40 -4.34 22.04
C LEU A 280 -2.62 -5.12 22.50
N GLU A 281 -2.41 -6.14 23.34
CA GLU A 281 -3.50 -6.93 23.91
C GLU A 281 -4.46 -6.08 24.74
N ARG A 282 -3.94 -5.16 25.57
CA ARG A 282 -4.76 -4.23 26.36
C ARG A 282 -5.51 -3.22 25.50
N MET A 283 -4.88 -2.68 24.46
CA MET A 283 -5.52 -1.74 23.53
C MET A 283 -6.70 -2.40 22.80
N VAL A 284 -6.51 -3.63 22.31
CA VAL A 284 -7.58 -4.38 21.64
C VAL A 284 -8.70 -4.73 22.63
N GLN A 285 -8.36 -5.16 23.86
CA GLN A 285 -9.37 -5.42 24.92
C GLN A 285 -10.17 -4.16 25.29
N ALA A 286 -9.53 -2.99 25.25
CA ALA A 286 -10.18 -1.69 25.50
C ALA A 286 -11.01 -1.18 24.31
N GLY A 287 -11.02 -1.89 23.18
CA GLY A 287 -11.70 -1.45 21.95
C GLY A 287 -10.98 -0.31 21.22
N TRP A 288 -9.71 -0.06 21.53
CA TRP A 288 -8.89 0.94 20.84
C TRP A 288 -8.28 0.31 19.59
N LEU A 289 -9.12 0.10 18.58
CA LEU A 289 -8.77 -0.62 17.35
C LEU A 289 -7.90 0.21 16.39
N VAL A 290 -7.84 1.52 16.61
CA VAL A 290 -7.00 2.49 15.89
C VAL A 290 -6.46 3.46 16.93
N CYS A 291 -5.16 3.73 16.94
CA CYS A 291 -4.60 4.74 17.82
C CYS A 291 -5.18 6.11 17.42
N THR A 292 -5.98 6.69 18.32
CA THR A 292 -6.71 7.96 18.16
C THR A 292 -5.81 9.18 17.91
N THR A 293 -4.49 9.00 17.84
CA THR A 293 -3.48 9.99 17.47
C THR A 293 -3.45 10.30 15.98
N MET A 294 -3.95 9.42 15.10
CA MET A 294 -4.40 9.81 13.77
C MET A 294 -5.91 9.70 13.75
N SER A 295 -6.60 10.79 14.08
CA SER A 295 -8.04 10.89 13.99
C SER A 295 -8.52 10.23 12.68
N LEU A 296 -9.25 9.12 12.79
CA LEU A 296 -9.88 8.45 11.65
C LEU A 296 -10.73 9.46 10.86
N ALA A 297 -11.31 10.44 11.55
CA ALA A 297 -11.99 11.57 10.94
C ALA A 297 -11.04 12.44 10.10
N ARG A 298 -9.79 12.68 10.51
CA ARG A 298 -8.76 13.39 9.72
C ARG A 298 -8.47 12.67 8.41
N THR A 299 -8.24 11.36 8.43
CA THR A 299 -7.97 10.57 7.22
C THR A 299 -9.20 10.48 6.31
N ILE A 300 -10.39 10.30 6.88
CA ILE A 300 -11.65 10.27 6.13
C ILE A 300 -11.96 11.63 5.51
N ASP A 301 -11.83 12.74 6.24
CA ASP A 301 -12.06 14.09 5.70
C ASP A 301 -11.02 14.46 4.65
N TYR A 302 -9.76 14.03 4.83
CA TYR A 302 -8.73 14.21 3.83
C TYR A 302 -9.06 13.51 2.52
N VAL A 303 -9.47 12.24 2.61
CA VAL A 303 -9.85 11.43 1.45
C VAL A 303 -11.14 11.97 0.81
N ARG A 304 -12.07 12.49 1.61
CA ARG A 304 -13.34 13.07 1.15
C ARG A 304 -13.17 14.43 0.46
N LYS A 305 -12.29 15.31 0.98
CA LYS A 305 -12.07 16.67 0.46
C LYS A 305 -10.98 16.75 -0.61
N GLY A 306 -9.88 15.99 -0.46
CA GLY A 306 -8.74 16.00 -1.37
C GLY A 306 -8.72 14.85 -2.39
N GLY A 307 -9.53 13.80 -2.18
CA GLY A 307 -9.54 12.60 -3.00
C GLY A 307 -8.41 11.62 -2.69
N LEU A 308 -8.67 10.33 -2.85
CA LEU A 308 -7.70 9.25 -2.60
C LEU A 308 -6.36 9.48 -3.33
N THR A 309 -6.38 9.96 -4.57
CA THR A 309 -5.16 10.14 -5.36
C THR A 309 -4.23 11.19 -4.75
N LYS A 310 -4.78 12.28 -4.21
CA LYS A 310 -4.02 13.32 -3.50
C LYS A 310 -3.52 12.81 -2.16
N TYR A 311 -4.35 12.10 -1.39
CA TYR A 311 -3.92 11.43 -0.16
C TYR A 311 -2.73 10.50 -0.41
N TRP A 312 -2.83 9.64 -1.42
CA TRP A 312 -1.77 8.68 -1.76
C TRP A 312 -0.52 9.35 -2.34
N ARG A 313 -0.64 10.51 -3.01
CA ARG A 313 0.49 11.35 -3.44
C ARG A 313 1.12 12.05 -2.25
N ASP A 314 0.35 12.74 -1.44
CA ASP A 314 0.86 13.53 -0.33
C ASP A 314 1.49 12.62 0.75
N MET A 315 0.95 11.40 0.93
CA MET A 315 1.58 10.32 1.71
C MET A 315 2.80 9.68 1.03
N GLN A 316 2.96 9.76 -0.30
CA GLN A 316 4.19 9.35 -1.02
C GLN A 316 5.31 10.37 -0.90
N TYR A 317 4.96 11.66 -0.92
CA TYR A 317 5.91 12.75 -1.10
C TYR A 317 6.27 13.47 0.20
N MET A 318 5.34 13.61 1.15
CA MET A 318 5.55 14.36 2.40
C MET A 318 5.56 13.48 3.66
N GLY A 319 5.28 12.18 3.54
CA GLY A 319 5.20 11.26 4.69
C GLY A 319 4.05 11.57 5.67
N ASP A 320 3.21 12.55 5.34
CA ASP A 320 2.08 13.03 6.13
C ASP A 320 0.99 13.58 5.19
N ALA A 321 -0.26 13.38 5.57
CA ALA A 321 -1.42 13.88 4.82
C ALA A 321 -1.88 15.19 5.46
N LYS A 322 -1.22 16.30 5.12
CA LYS A 322 -1.57 17.65 5.60
C LYS A 322 -2.54 18.36 4.66
N TRP A 323 -3.60 18.91 5.24
CA TRP A 323 -4.62 19.70 4.56
C TRP A 323 -4.81 20.98 5.33
N GLY A 324 -5.28 22.04 4.68
CA GLY A 324 -5.57 23.31 5.36
C GLY A 324 -5.99 24.38 4.36
N THR A 325 -6.26 25.55 4.90
CA THR A 325 -6.70 26.72 4.15
C THR A 325 -5.49 27.36 3.48
N PHE A 326 -5.60 27.64 2.19
CA PHE A 326 -4.59 28.40 1.47
C PHE A 326 -4.56 29.83 2.01
N VAL A 327 -3.38 30.28 2.44
CA VAL A 327 -3.20 31.59 3.09
C VAL A 327 -2.63 32.62 2.11
N GLY A 328 -1.71 32.22 1.24
CA GLY A 328 -1.16 33.09 0.20
C GLY A 328 0.09 32.56 -0.46
N THR A 329 0.65 33.35 -1.36
CA THR A 329 1.88 33.05 -2.10
C THR A 329 2.88 34.17 -1.87
N ASP A 330 4.16 33.86 -1.70
CA ASP A 330 5.23 34.88 -1.64
C ASP A 330 5.73 35.31 -3.04
N ALA A 331 6.66 36.26 -3.07
CA ALA A 331 7.26 36.78 -4.30
C ALA A 331 8.06 35.72 -5.09
N ASN A 332 8.57 34.69 -4.42
CA ASN A 332 9.33 33.59 -5.03
C ASN A 332 8.39 32.50 -5.61
N GLY A 333 7.10 32.57 -5.27
CA GLY A 333 6.07 31.64 -5.74
C GLY A 333 5.81 30.47 -4.80
N ASN A 334 6.33 30.50 -3.57
CA ASN A 334 6.05 29.50 -2.55
C ASN A 334 4.64 29.72 -1.97
N LYS A 335 3.94 28.63 -1.68
CA LYS A 335 2.54 28.66 -1.23
C LYS A 335 2.44 28.32 0.24
N TYR A 336 1.66 29.09 0.98
CA TYR A 336 1.54 28.98 2.43
C TYR A 336 0.14 28.53 2.83
N TRP A 337 0.08 27.68 3.84
CA TRP A 337 -1.15 27.02 4.28
C TRP A 337 -1.27 27.00 5.81
N GLU A 338 -2.51 27.02 6.31
CA GLU A 338 -2.81 26.93 7.74
C GLU A 338 -3.94 25.92 8.02
N ASN A 339 -3.80 25.14 9.09
CA ASN A 339 -4.80 24.23 9.60
C ASN A 339 -4.86 24.31 11.13
N LEU A 340 -5.94 24.89 11.65
CA LEU A 340 -6.17 25.07 13.08
C LEU A 340 -6.66 23.80 13.79
N ASP A 341 -6.96 22.74 13.05
CA ASP A 341 -7.32 21.43 13.61
C ASP A 341 -6.09 20.59 14.00
N GLU A 342 -4.88 21.07 13.69
CA GLU A 342 -3.60 20.42 14.03
C GLU A 342 -3.06 20.90 15.39
N GLN A 343 -2.06 20.17 15.92
CA GLN A 343 -1.43 20.53 17.21
C GLN A 343 -0.84 21.95 17.18
N PRO A 344 -0.97 22.72 18.29
CA PRO A 344 -0.38 24.05 18.40
C PRO A 344 1.11 24.03 18.05
N GLY A 345 1.53 24.96 17.18
CA GLY A 345 2.91 25.03 16.67
C GLY A 345 3.18 24.22 15.40
N ARG A 346 2.25 23.39 14.93
CA ARG A 346 2.33 22.65 13.65
C ARG A 346 1.19 22.96 12.68
N THR A 347 0.43 24.01 12.95
CA THR A 347 -0.73 24.45 12.17
C THR A 347 -0.35 25.11 10.83
N ARG A 348 0.89 25.54 10.61
CA ARG A 348 1.34 26.29 9.40
C ARG A 348 2.43 25.55 8.65
N TRP A 349 2.39 25.57 7.32
CA TRP A 349 3.48 25.05 6.48
C TRP A 349 3.57 25.77 5.12
N VAL A 350 4.65 25.48 4.39
CA VAL A 350 4.95 26.03 3.07
C VAL A 350 5.18 24.91 2.05
N ASP A 351 4.62 25.08 0.86
CA ASP A 351 4.92 24.30 -0.34
C ASP A 351 5.85 25.13 -1.22
N PHE A 352 7.11 24.69 -1.36
CA PHE A 352 8.11 25.35 -2.20
C PHE A 352 7.78 25.23 -3.69
N ARG A 353 8.04 26.28 -4.46
CA ARG A 353 7.75 26.31 -5.90
C ARG A 353 8.52 25.24 -6.68
N GLU A 354 9.81 25.11 -6.42
CA GLU A 354 10.73 24.22 -7.16
C GLU A 354 11.04 22.91 -6.43
N HIS A 355 10.37 22.65 -5.30
CA HIS A 355 10.57 21.47 -4.45
C HIS A 355 12.01 21.31 -3.91
N ASP A 356 12.76 22.41 -3.87
CA ASP A 356 14.01 22.51 -3.13
C ASP A 356 13.71 23.03 -1.73
N PHE A 357 13.96 22.21 -0.69
CA PHE A 357 13.54 22.49 0.70
C PHE A 357 14.48 23.46 1.42
N ASP A 358 14.98 24.47 0.70
CA ASP A 358 15.86 25.47 1.27
C ASP A 358 15.05 26.61 1.91
N SER A 359 15.13 26.68 3.23
CA SER A 359 14.53 27.76 4.03
C SER A 359 14.97 29.17 3.61
N SER A 360 16.12 29.34 2.95
CA SER A 360 16.60 30.65 2.47
C SER A 360 15.74 31.22 1.34
N GLN A 361 14.91 30.39 0.70
CA GLN A 361 14.02 30.78 -0.39
C GLN A 361 12.69 31.36 0.12
N LEU A 362 12.45 31.34 1.43
CA LEU A 362 11.24 31.87 2.04
C LEU A 362 11.35 33.38 2.20
N ASP A 363 10.33 34.10 1.76
CA ASP A 363 10.23 35.52 2.05
C ASP A 363 10.27 35.75 3.57
N PRO A 364 11.10 36.69 4.09
CA PRO A 364 11.31 36.87 5.52
C PRO A 364 10.03 37.15 6.31
N ILE A 365 9.08 37.86 5.68
CA ILE A 365 7.82 38.25 6.29
C ILE A 365 6.91 37.02 6.38
N TRP A 366 6.90 36.16 5.37
CA TRP A 366 6.20 34.87 5.40
C TRP A 366 6.85 33.85 6.34
N HIS A 367 8.18 33.81 6.41
CA HIS A 367 8.92 32.97 7.36
C HIS A 367 8.57 33.31 8.82
N ALA A 368 8.46 34.61 9.15
CA ALA A 368 8.04 35.06 10.47
C ALA A 368 6.61 34.60 10.83
N TRP A 369 5.70 34.55 9.85
CA TRP A 369 4.34 34.05 10.07
C TRP A 369 4.31 32.52 10.25
N VAL A 370 5.02 31.76 9.42
CA VAL A 370 5.12 30.29 9.57
C VAL A 370 5.74 29.91 10.91
N SER A 371 6.69 30.71 11.42
CA SER A 371 7.37 30.50 12.70
C SER A 371 6.60 31.04 13.92
N TYR A 372 5.34 31.46 13.75
CA TYR A 372 4.49 32.05 14.82
C TYR A 372 5.06 33.30 15.50
N ILE A 373 6.09 33.93 14.92
CA ILE A 373 6.56 35.25 15.36
C ILE A 373 5.45 36.28 15.13
N ARG A 374 4.60 36.05 14.12
CA ARG A 374 3.39 36.84 13.87
C ARG A 374 2.13 36.01 13.77
N ALA A 375 1.04 36.57 14.29
CA ALA A 375 -0.28 35.95 14.26
C ALA A 375 -0.95 36.10 12.89
N VAL A 376 -0.92 37.31 12.32
CA VAL A 376 -1.62 37.66 11.07
C VAL A 376 -0.75 37.34 9.85
N PRO A 377 -1.29 36.68 8.81
CA PRO A 377 -0.53 36.38 7.61
C PRO A 377 -0.29 37.62 6.74
N PRO A 378 0.81 37.63 5.96
CA PRO A 378 1.16 38.78 5.13
C PRO A 378 0.15 39.11 4.02
N SER A 379 -0.65 38.13 3.60
CA SER A 379 -1.72 38.31 2.62
C SER A 379 -2.91 39.12 3.14
N VAL A 380 -3.05 39.28 4.46
CA VAL A 380 -4.19 39.95 5.10
C VAL A 380 -3.76 41.22 5.84
N ASP A 381 -2.51 41.27 6.29
CA ASP A 381 -1.99 42.40 7.06
C ASP A 381 -1.72 43.62 6.16
N GLN A 382 -2.66 44.57 6.17
CA GLN A 382 -2.58 45.83 5.43
C GLN A 382 -1.46 46.76 5.94
N SER A 383 -0.88 46.50 7.11
CA SER A 383 0.25 47.28 7.63
C SER A 383 1.59 46.92 6.96
N LEU A 384 1.63 45.81 6.23
CA LEU A 384 2.78 45.36 5.42
C LEU A 384 2.74 45.95 4.01
N GLY A 385 2.33 47.21 3.88
CA GLY A 385 2.67 47.97 2.68
C GLY A 385 4.17 47.87 2.50
N HIS A 386 4.63 47.47 1.31
CA HIS A 386 6.06 47.46 0.98
C HIS A 386 6.61 48.86 1.28
N PHE A 387 7.30 49.00 2.40
CA PHE A 387 8.01 50.24 2.73
C PHE A 387 9.24 50.29 1.84
N VAL A 388 9.06 50.71 0.60
CA VAL A 388 10.17 51.25 -0.18
C VAL A 388 10.42 52.61 0.44
N HIS A 389 11.39 52.68 1.34
CA HIS A 389 11.81 53.96 1.85
C HIS A 389 12.51 54.72 0.72
N ASP A 390 12.33 56.04 0.63
CA ASP A 390 12.93 56.86 -0.44
C ASP A 390 14.47 56.71 -0.53
N TRP A 391 15.10 56.26 0.56
CA TRP A 391 16.54 56.02 0.66
C TRP A 391 16.96 54.58 0.30
N GLN A 392 16.03 53.65 0.05
CA GLN A 392 16.37 52.29 -0.39
C GLN A 392 16.85 52.33 -1.84
N LEU A 393 18.12 51.97 -2.03
CA LEU A 393 18.65 51.70 -3.36
C LEU A 393 18.03 50.40 -3.90
N PRO A 394 17.70 50.33 -5.20
CA PRO A 394 17.24 49.09 -5.81
C PRO A 394 18.28 47.98 -5.60
N PRO A 395 17.84 46.73 -5.37
CA PRO A 395 18.75 45.63 -5.10
C PRO A 395 19.70 45.43 -6.29
N ASN A 396 21.00 45.57 -6.03
CA ASN A 396 22.03 45.24 -7.00
C ASN A 396 22.34 43.75 -6.93
N GLN A 397 22.47 43.13 -8.10
CA GLN A 397 22.77 41.70 -8.20
C GLN A 397 24.12 41.39 -7.52
N ASN A 398 24.14 40.38 -6.65
CA ASN A 398 25.37 39.94 -6.01
C ASN A 398 26.26 39.22 -7.04
N PHE A 399 27.42 39.79 -7.35
CA PHE A 399 28.37 39.19 -8.29
C PHE A 399 29.36 38.21 -7.64
N THR A 400 29.25 37.95 -6.33
CA THR A 400 30.13 37.02 -5.61
C THR A 400 30.14 35.64 -6.30
N GLY A 401 31.34 35.13 -6.62
CA GLY A 401 31.51 33.87 -7.35
C GLY A 401 31.47 33.98 -8.88
N THR A 402 31.10 35.14 -9.44
CA THR A 402 31.15 35.42 -10.88
C THR A 402 32.43 36.18 -11.27
N ARG A 403 32.72 36.27 -12.58
CA ARG A 403 33.85 37.08 -13.09
C ARG A 403 33.71 38.58 -12.77
N GLY A 404 32.50 39.08 -12.51
CA GLY A 404 32.22 40.48 -12.17
C GLY A 404 32.33 40.82 -10.69
N ALA A 405 32.69 39.86 -9.82
CA ALA A 405 32.85 40.11 -8.39
C ALA A 405 33.88 41.21 -8.12
N PHE A 406 33.58 42.14 -7.22
CA PHE A 406 34.59 43.05 -6.68
C PHE A 406 35.69 42.23 -6.01
N LYS A 407 36.91 42.33 -6.53
CA LYS A 407 38.12 41.75 -5.92
C LYS A 407 38.94 42.89 -5.36
N THR A 408 39.23 42.84 -4.06
CA THR A 408 40.18 43.78 -3.46
C THR A 408 41.53 43.64 -4.16
N TYR A 409 42.18 44.77 -4.43
CA TYR A 409 43.52 44.77 -5.02
C TYR A 409 44.49 44.14 -4.02
N ASN A 410 44.88 42.90 -4.27
CA ASN A 410 45.84 42.18 -3.45
C ASN A 410 47.26 42.44 -4.01
N THR A 411 48.11 43.12 -3.24
CA THR A 411 49.53 43.37 -3.57
C THR A 411 50.44 42.15 -3.33
N THR A 412 49.92 41.10 -2.69
CA THR A 412 50.65 39.85 -2.45
C THR A 412 50.35 38.83 -3.55
N MET A 413 51.41 38.32 -4.19
CA MET A 413 51.29 37.27 -5.21
C MET A 413 50.50 36.07 -4.67
N PRO A 414 49.66 35.42 -5.50
CA PRO A 414 48.96 34.21 -5.09
C PRO A 414 49.99 33.13 -4.73
N LYS A 415 49.93 32.58 -3.51
CA LYS A 415 50.70 31.39 -3.15
C LYS A 415 50.13 30.19 -3.92
N LEU A 416 50.63 29.97 -5.13
CA LEU A 416 50.58 28.68 -5.79
C LEU A 416 51.83 27.91 -5.37
N TYR A 417 51.72 27.13 -4.30
CA TYR A 417 52.62 26.01 -4.08
C TYR A 417 51.78 24.83 -3.62
N ASP A 418 51.76 23.77 -4.42
CA ASP A 418 51.31 22.45 -3.98
C ASP A 418 52.25 22.00 -2.84
N TRP A 419 51.66 21.68 -1.69
CA TRP A 419 52.39 21.15 -0.57
C TRP A 419 52.80 19.70 -0.88
N MET A 420 54.09 19.48 -1.15
CA MET A 420 54.66 18.13 -1.25
C MET A 420 55.24 17.73 0.11
N PRO A 421 54.68 16.73 0.82
CA PRO A 421 55.21 16.27 2.10
C PRO A 421 56.58 15.63 1.91
N GLN A 422 57.57 16.07 2.70
CA GLN A 422 58.85 15.36 2.78
C GLN A 422 58.73 14.17 3.73
N ILE A 423 58.81 12.96 3.19
CA ILE A 423 58.83 11.72 3.95
C ILE A 423 60.24 11.54 4.53
N ALA A 424 60.36 11.40 5.85
CA ALA A 424 61.63 11.12 6.51
C ALA A 424 62.17 9.74 6.07
N THR A 425 63.44 9.68 5.71
CA THR A 425 64.13 8.42 5.37
C THR A 425 64.22 7.52 6.59
N ARG A 426 63.69 6.30 6.48
CA ARG A 426 63.95 5.22 7.44
C ARG A 426 65.41 4.78 7.28
N GLU A 427 66.26 5.12 8.24
CA GLU A 427 67.50 4.37 8.47
C GLU A 427 67.17 3.18 9.37
N GLY A 428 67.79 2.03 9.06
CA GLY A 428 67.47 0.71 9.60
C GLY A 428 67.85 0.48 11.05
#